data_AF-A0A2D4FYQ7-F1
#
_entry.id   AF-A0A2D4FYQ7-F1
#
_cell.length_a   1.000
_cell.length_b   1.000
_cell.length_c   1.000
_cell.angle_alpha   90.00
_cell.angle_beta   90.00
_cell.angle_gamma   90.00
#
_symmetry.space_group_name_H-M   'P 1'
#
loop_
_entity.id
_entity.type
_entity.pdbx_description
1 polymer ?
#
loop_
_entity_poly.entity_id
_entity_poly.type
_entity_poly.pdbx_seq_one_letter_code
_entity_poly.pdbx_strand_id
1 'polypeptide(L)'
;CYLDDILILSPSCQQARTDTLITLRSLQQHGFSINCAKSHLVPSTRLIHLGAIVDTVEGKVFLSPDRQESISQLSQEIRTIKRVPLALLSKLLGKMISYISPLSCS
;
A
#
# COMPACT_ATOMS: atom_id res chain seq x y z
N CYS A 1 0.82 -10.96 7.78
CA CYS A 1 -0.64 -10.93 7.58
C CYS A 1 -1.14 -9.52 7.88
N TYR A 2 -1.69 -8.83 6.88
CA TYR A 2 -2.28 -7.49 7.02
C TYR A 2 -3.75 -7.63 7.38
N LEU A 3 -4.04 -8.19 8.55
CA LEU A 3 -5.40 -8.59 8.95
C LEU A 3 -6.33 -7.39 9.20
N ASP A 4 -5.77 -6.19 9.35
CA ASP A 4 -6.47 -4.94 9.66
C ASP A 4 -6.65 -4.01 8.45
N ASP A 5 -5.89 -4.22 7.37
CA ASP A 5 -5.95 -3.42 6.14
C ASP A 5 -6.66 -4.21 5.03
N ILE A 6 -7.89 -3.80 4.68
CA ILE A 6 -8.75 -4.50 3.71
C ILE A 6 -8.92 -3.65 2.46
N LEU A 7 -8.66 -4.25 1.30
CA LEU A 7 -8.90 -3.65 -0.02
C LEU A 7 -10.10 -4.33 -0.69
N ILE A 8 -11.08 -3.53 -1.13
CA ILE A 8 -12.25 -4.00 -1.88
C ILE A 8 -12.10 -3.56 -3.33
N LEU A 9 -12.06 -4.53 -4.25
CA LEU A 9 -11.99 -4.30 -5.69
C LEU A 9 -13.27 -4.82 -6.35
N SER A 10 -13.92 -3.94 -7.12
CA SER A 10 -15.19 -4.26 -7.79
C SER A 10 -15.21 -3.68 -9.21
N PRO A 11 -15.95 -4.28 -10.15
CA PRO A 11 -15.91 -3.91 -11.57
C PRO A 11 -16.62 -2.59 -11.90
N SER A 12 -17.39 -2.01 -10.98
CA SER A 12 -18.09 -0.75 -11.16
C SER A 12 -18.20 0.04 -9.87
N CYS A 13 -18.40 1.35 -9.97
CA CYS A 13 -18.62 2.22 -8.80
C CYS A 13 -19.84 1.79 -7.97
N GLN A 14 -20.93 1.38 -8.64
CA GLN A 14 -22.13 0.89 -7.96
C GLN A 14 -21.86 -0.42 -7.21
N GLN A 15 -21.14 -1.36 -7.83
CA GLN A 15 -20.79 -2.62 -7.18
C GLN A 15 -19.81 -2.38 -6.02
N ALA A 16 -18.81 -1.52 -6.20
CA ALA A 16 -17.87 -1.14 -5.14
C ALA A 16 -18.58 -0.57 -3.91
N ARG A 17 -19.61 0.26 -4.11
CA ARG A 17 -20.42 0.79 -3.02
C ARG A 17 -21.20 -0.30 -2.30
N THR A 18 -21.82 -1.22 -3.04
CA THR A 18 -22.55 -2.36 -2.47
C THR A 18 -21.61 -3.27 -1.68
N ASP A 19 -20.47 -3.64 -2.26
CA ASP A 19 -19.48 -4.53 -1.63
C ASP A 19 -18.88 -3.90 -0.37
N THR A 20 -18.63 -2.59 -0.40
CA THR A 20 -18.21 -1.83 0.78
C THR A 20 -19.24 -1.91 1.89
N LEU A 21 -20.53 -1.70 1.60
CA LEU A 21 -21.58 -1.77 2.60
C LEU A 21 -21.76 -3.18 3.18
N ILE A 22 -21.68 -4.21 2.34
CA ILE A 22 -21.73 -5.61 2.78
C ILE A 22 -20.56 -5.90 3.72
N THR A 23 -19.34 -5.52 3.32
CA THR A 23 -18.14 -5.75 4.11
C THR A 23 -18.20 -5.05 5.46
N LEU A 24 -18.63 -3.78 5.48
CA LEU A 24 -18.80 -3.01 6.73
C LEU A 24 -19.78 -3.70 7.68
N ARG A 25 -20.95 -4.12 7.17
CA ARG A 25 -21.95 -4.83 8.00
C ARG A 25 -21.41 -6.14 8.54
N SER A 26 -20.75 -6.94 7.70
CA SER A 26 -20.17 -8.21 8.10
C SER A 26 -19.12 -8.01 9.20
N LEU A 27 -18.21 -7.05 9.05
CA LEU A 27 -17.20 -6.74 10.07
C LEU A 27 -17.84 -6.30 11.40
N GLN A 28 -18.82 -5.40 11.34
CA GLN A 28 -19.52 -4.94 12.53
C GLN A 28 -20.30 -6.06 13.24
N GLN A 29 -20.94 -6.97 12.49
CA GLN A 29 -21.63 -8.13 13.03
C GLN A 29 -20.70 -9.11 13.75
N HIS A 30 -19.42 -9.17 13.35
CA HIS A 30 -18.40 -9.99 14.01
C HIS A 30 -17.65 -9.24 15.13
N GLY A 31 -18.13 -8.04 15.52
CA GLY A 31 -17.56 -7.28 16.63
C GLY A 31 -16.35 -6.41 16.27
N PHE A 32 -16.03 -6.22 14.99
CA PHE A 32 -14.97 -5.32 14.57
C PHE A 32 -15.43 -3.86 14.60
N SER A 33 -14.58 -2.97 15.13
CA SER A 33 -14.77 -1.53 15.05
C SER A 33 -14.09 -0.97 13.80
N ILE A 34 -14.85 -0.24 12.98
CA ILE A 34 -14.33 0.39 11.76
C ILE A 34 -13.74 1.75 12.10
N ASN A 35 -12.49 2.00 11.69
CA ASN A 35 -11.86 3.31 11.82
C ASN A 35 -12.23 4.21 10.64
N CYS A 36 -13.41 4.84 10.69
CA CYS A 36 -13.89 5.70 9.61
C CYS A 36 -12.95 6.87 9.26
N ALA A 37 -12.11 7.32 10.20
CA ALA A 37 -11.14 8.39 9.95
C ALA A 37 -9.94 7.93 9.11
N LYS A 38 -9.59 6.63 9.17
CA LYS A 38 -8.51 6.03 8.36
C LYS A 38 -9.02 5.31 7.12
N SER A 39 -10.28 4.86 7.13
CA SER A 39 -10.86 4.07 6.04
C SER A 39 -11.28 4.95 4.85
N HIS A 40 -10.97 4.48 3.64
CA HIS A 40 -11.49 5.04 2.39
C HIS A 40 -12.77 4.29 1.99
N LEU A 41 -13.93 4.82 2.36
CA LEU A 41 -15.23 4.14 2.16
C LEU A 41 -15.99 4.60 0.89
N VAL A 42 -15.42 5.55 0.16
CA VAL A 42 -15.94 5.99 -1.14
C VAL A 42 -15.13 5.31 -2.24
N PRO A 43 -15.79 4.72 -3.25
CA PRO A 43 -15.09 4.12 -4.38
C PRO A 43 -14.13 5.12 -5.04
N SER A 44 -12.91 4.67 -5.30
CA SER A 44 -11.86 5.40 -6.01
C SER A 44 -11.14 4.43 -6.94
N THR A 45 -10.63 4.95 -8.06
CA THR A 45 -9.76 4.19 -8.96
C THR A 45 -8.30 4.24 -8.55
N ARG A 46 -7.94 5.11 -7.60
CA ARG A 46 -6.57 5.29 -7.11
C ARG A 46 -6.55 5.39 -5.59
N LEU A 47 -5.78 4.51 -4.95
CA LEU A 47 -5.80 4.33 -3.49
C LEU A 47 -4.43 3.82 -3.00
N ILE A 48 -4.01 4.27 -1.82
CA ILE A 48 -2.84 3.69 -1.14
C ILE A 48 -3.28 2.48 -0.31
N HIS A 49 -2.64 1.33 -0.54
CA HIS A 49 -2.82 0.12 0.24
C HIS A 49 -1.44 -0.55 0.46
N LEU A 50 -1.11 -0.84 1.72
CA LEU A 50 0.16 -1.48 2.11
C LEU A 50 1.42 -0.79 1.58
N GLY A 51 1.39 0.54 1.53
CA GLY A 51 2.50 1.38 1.05
C GLY A 51 2.68 1.38 -0.47
N ALA A 52 1.71 0.89 -1.23
CA ALA A 52 1.66 0.99 -2.69
C ALA A 52 0.40 1.74 -3.13
N ILE A 53 0.47 2.44 -4.26
CA ILE A 53 -0.70 3.01 -4.92
C ILE A 53 -1.25 1.96 -5.87
N VAL A 54 -2.47 1.52 -5.64
CA VAL A 54 -3.25 0.72 -6.59
C VAL A 54 -3.96 1.68 -7.52
N ASP A 55 -3.74 1.53 -8.82
CA ASP A 55 -4.42 2.29 -9.87
C ASP A 55 -5.18 1.34 -10.81
N THR A 56 -6.50 1.37 -10.73
CA THR A 56 -7.36 0.50 -11.53
C THR A 56 -7.65 1.04 -12.91
N VAL A 57 -7.32 2.30 -13.22
CA VAL A 57 -7.42 2.84 -14.59
C VAL A 57 -6.27 2.31 -15.42
N GLU A 58 -5.06 2.34 -14.87
CA GLU A 58 -3.87 1.79 -15.53
C GLU A 58 -3.71 0.28 -15.33
N GLY A 59 -4.41 -0.32 -14.36
CA GLY A 59 -4.25 -1.72 -13.99
C GLY A 59 -2.87 -2.00 -13.39
N LYS A 60 -2.30 -1.02 -12.68
CA LYS A 60 -0.91 -1.06 -12.18
C LYS A 60 -0.84 -0.75 -10.70
N VAL A 61 0.25 -1.20 -10.09
CA VAL A 61 0.61 -0.89 -8.72
C VAL A 61 1.91 -0.06 -8.72
N PHE A 62 1.87 1.11 -8.10
CA PHE A 62 3.01 2.02 -7.99
C PHE A 62 3.52 2.09 -6.55
N LEU A 63 4.75 2.56 -6.36
CA LEU A 63 5.21 2.92 -5.03
C LEU A 63 4.49 4.17 -4.50
N SER A 64 4.11 4.15 -3.23
CA SER A 64 3.69 5.37 -2.54
C SER A 64 4.83 6.41 -2.50
N PRO A 65 4.50 7.71 -2.48
CA PRO A 65 5.48 8.79 -2.38
C PRO A 65 6.43 8.60 -1.19
N ASP A 66 5.89 8.20 -0.03
CA ASP A 66 6.66 7.98 1.19
C ASP A 66 7.74 6.90 1.02
N ARG A 67 7.44 5.82 0.28
CA ARG A 67 8.43 4.78 0.00
C ARG A 67 9.50 5.26 -0.97
N GLN A 68 9.10 6.02 -2.00
CA GLN A 68 10.05 6.61 -2.95
C GLN A 68 11.01 7.56 -2.23
N GLU A 69 10.48 8.43 -1.38
CA GLU A 69 11.26 9.36 -0.57
C GLU A 69 12.20 8.62 0.37
N SER A 70 11.71 7.59 1.08
CA SER A 70 12.53 6.81 2.01
C SER A 70 13.72 6.11 1.33
N ILE A 71 13.55 5.63 0.10
CA ILE A 71 14.64 5.05 -0.70
C ILE A 71 15.60 6.14 -1.18
N SER A 72 15.06 7.28 -1.65
CA SER A 72 15.85 8.41 -2.11
C SER A 72 16.74 8.97 -1.01
N GLN A 73 16.19 9.22 0.17
CA GLN A 73 16.93 9.71 1.35
C GLN A 73 18.05 8.75 1.75
N LEU A 74 17.76 7.45 1.85
CA LEU A 74 18.77 6.45 2.22
C LEU A 74 19.87 6.34 1.15
N SER A 75 19.50 6.48 -0.13
CA SER A 75 20.47 6.50 -1.23
C SER A 75 21.38 7.73 -1.18
N GLN A 76 20.82 8.89 -0.83
CA GLN A 76 21.58 10.13 -0.65
C GLN A 76 22.54 10.02 0.54
N GLU A 77 22.07 9.52 1.68
CA GLU A 77 22.89 9.28 2.87
C GLU A 77 24.10 8.40 2.53
N ILE A 78 23.86 7.24 1.90
CA ILE A 78 24.91 6.31 1.49
C ILE A 78 25.94 6.96 0.55
N ARG A 79 25.50 7.82 -0.38
CA ARG A 79 26.40 8.52 -1.32
C ARG A 79 27.34 9.52 -0.63
N THR A 80 26.92 10.10 0.49
CA THR A 80 27.71 11.12 1.20
C THR A 80 28.78 10.53 2.13
N ILE A 81 28.70 9.23 2.44
CA ILE A 81 29.58 8.57 3.41
C ILE A 81 30.73 7.84 2.69
N LYS A 82 31.98 8.14 3.05
CA LYS A 82 33.18 7.50 2.47
C LYS A 82 33.28 5.99 2.73
N ARG A 83 32.80 5.52 3.88
CA ARG A 83 32.78 4.11 4.28
C ARG A 83 31.40 3.75 4.79
N VAL A 84 30.63 3.08 3.94
CA VAL A 84 29.23 2.76 4.24
C VAL A 84 29.18 1.52 5.13
N PRO A 85 28.53 1.57 6.30
CA PRO A 85 28.26 0.38 7.10
C PRO A 85 27.44 -0.65 6.31
N LEU A 86 27.80 -1.92 6.43
CA LEU A 86 27.07 -3.02 5.76
C LEU A 86 25.58 -2.99 6.09
N ALA A 87 25.22 -2.63 7.33
CA ALA A 87 23.83 -2.51 7.76
C ALA A 87 23.01 -1.50 6.94
N LEU A 88 23.60 -0.37 6.50
CA LEU A 88 22.90 0.59 5.65
C LEU A 88 22.68 0.04 4.24
N LEU A 89 23.66 -0.70 3.69
CA LEU A 89 23.52 -1.38 2.40
C LEU A 89 22.45 -2.48 2.48
N SER A 90 22.45 -3.30 3.53
CA SER A 90 21.42 -4.32 3.75
C SER A 90 20.03 -3.70 3.92
N LYS A 91 19.92 -2.55 4.59
CA LYS A 91 18.66 -1.81 4.74
C LYS A 91 18.16 -1.27 3.39
N LEU A 92 19.06 -0.75 2.56
CA LEU A 92 18.71 -0.30 1.21
C LEU A 92 18.23 -1.46 0.34
N LEU A 93 18.98 -2.57 0.32
CA LEU A 93 18.58 -3.79 -0.40
C LEU A 93 17.23 -4.32 0.08
N GLY A 94 16.99 -4.35 1.39
CA GLY A 94 15.70 -4.76 1.96
C GLY A 94 14.54 -3.87 1.48
N LYS A 95 14.76 -2.54 1.42
CA LYS A 95 13.77 -1.60 0.88
C LYS A 95 13.52 -1.80 -0.61
N MET A 96 14.55 -2.10 -1.39
CA MET A 96 14.43 -2.37 -2.84
C MET A 96 13.80 -3.73 -3.13
N ILE A 97 14.00 -4.75 -2.31
CA ILE A 97 13.32 -6.05 -2.47
C ILE A 97 11.83 -5.91 -2.15
N SER A 98 11.46 -5.08 -1.16
CA SER A 98 10.07 -4.73 -0.89
C SER A 98 9.36 -4.06 -2.09
N TYR A 99 10.09 -3.62 -3.12
CA TYR A 99 9.54 -3.07 -4.37
C TYR A 99 9.18 -4.13 -5.42
N ILE A 100 9.82 -5.31 -5.42
CA ILE A 100 9.61 -6.32 -6.47
C ILE A 100 8.32 -7.11 -6.24
N SER A 101 7.95 -7.33 -4.97
CA SER A 101 6.80 -8.16 -4.60
C SER A 101 5.43 -7.69 -5.11
N PRO A 102 5.12 -6.38 -5.22
CA PRO A 102 3.85 -5.92 -5.78
C PRO A 102 3.77 -5.98 -7.32
N LEU A 103 4.91 -6.00 -8.02
CA LEU A 103 5.00 -6.01 -9.49
C LEU A 103 4.96 -7.41 -10.10
N SER A 104 5.01 -8.46 -9.28
CA SER A 104 5.08 -9.86 -9.72
C SER A 104 3.71 -10.53 -9.90
N CYS A 105 2.61 -9.81 -9.64
CA CYS A 105 1.28 -10.24 -10.03
C CYS A 105 0.93 -9.59 -11.38
N SER A 106 1.36 -10.24 -12.47
CA SER A 106 0.91 -9.99 -13.84
C SER A 106 0.76 -11.31 -14.55
#